data_AF-A0A4Z0QSU3-F1
#
_entry.id   AF-A0A4Z0QSU3-F1
#
_cell.length_a   1.000
_cell.length_b   1.000
_cell.length_c   1.000
_cell.angle_alpha   90.00
_cell.angle_beta   90.00
_cell.angle_gamma   90.00
#
_symmetry.space_group_name_H-M   'P 1'
#
loop_
_entity.id
_entity.type
_entity.pdbx_description
1 polymer ?
#
loop_
_entity_poly.entity_id
_entity_poly.type
_entity_poly.pdbx_seq_one_letter_code
_entity_poly.pdbx_strand_id
1 'polypeptide(L)'
;MTPMEQGLSKAKVLVEALPYIQKFSGKTVVIKYGGHAMVDPVLKESVIMDVLLLHSVGIRPVLVHGGGPEINSMLKKVGIESQFVRGLRVTDAQTMEIAQMVLLGKLNTEMVSLLNRFGGKAVGLSGKDAQLLIAGKKPMQMPNSQGEMEEVDLGYVGEIQSVTPDILETLLGQGYIPVISPVASGEEGETYNVNADTAAGKIAEALRADKLLLLTDVSGILRDVSDKDSLISTISRGEVDQLVGQGVLSGGMLPKVECAVSALENGVGSVHILDGRLSHAILLELFTDGGIGTMFRS
;
A
#
# COMPACT_ATOMS: atom_id res chain seq x y z
N MET A 1 -27.10 -14.70 24.33
CA MET A 1 -27.96 -14.40 23.17
C MET A 1 -28.39 -15.70 22.51
N THR A 2 -29.66 -15.79 22.15
CA THR A 2 -30.20 -16.90 21.34
C THR A 2 -29.69 -16.81 19.89
N PRO A 3 -29.72 -17.90 19.10
CA PRO A 3 -29.39 -17.84 17.67
C PRO A 3 -30.20 -16.79 16.88
N MET A 4 -31.46 -16.58 17.27
CA MET A 4 -32.34 -15.57 16.67
C MET A 4 -31.87 -14.14 17.00
N GLU A 5 -31.49 -13.88 18.25
CA GLU A 5 -30.94 -12.58 18.66
C GLU A 5 -29.60 -12.28 17.96
N GLN A 6 -28.74 -13.28 17.82
CA GLN A 6 -27.49 -13.15 17.07
C GLN A 6 -27.75 -12.88 15.58
N GLY A 7 -28.71 -13.57 14.97
CA GLY A 7 -29.11 -13.35 13.58
C GLY A 7 -29.67 -11.94 13.36
N LEU A 8 -30.53 -11.47 14.27
CA LEU A 8 -31.12 -10.13 14.22
C LEU A 8 -30.05 -9.04 14.39
N SER A 9 -29.09 -9.24 15.30
CA SER A 9 -27.96 -8.32 15.48
C SER A 9 -27.11 -8.22 14.22
N LYS A 10 -26.77 -9.35 13.57
CA LYS A 10 -26.03 -9.35 12.29
C LYS A 10 -26.80 -8.65 11.17
N ALA A 11 -28.11 -8.91 11.05
CA ALA A 11 -28.95 -8.25 10.05
C ALA A 11 -28.98 -6.72 10.25
N LYS A 12 -29.07 -6.26 11.50
CA LYS A 12 -29.06 -4.84 11.83
C LYS A 12 -27.75 -4.17 11.39
N VAL A 13 -26.59 -4.79 11.67
CA VAL A 13 -25.27 -4.28 11.25
C VAL A 13 -25.17 -4.15 9.72
N LEU A 14 -25.67 -5.14 8.97
CA LEU A 14 -25.65 -5.07 7.50
C LEU A 14 -26.53 -3.93 6.96
N VAL A 15 -27.69 -3.68 7.58
CA VAL A 15 -28.57 -2.57 7.20
C VAL A 15 -27.92 -1.23 7.55
N GLU A 16 -27.27 -1.10 8.71
CA GLU A 16 -26.54 0.10 9.11
C GLU A 16 -25.34 0.40 8.21
N ALA A 17 -24.69 -0.62 7.63
CA ALA A 17 -23.60 -0.47 6.69
C ALA A 17 -24.03 -0.09 5.26
N LEU A 18 -25.32 -0.27 4.91
CA LEU A 18 -25.82 -0.09 3.54
C LEU A 18 -25.55 1.31 2.95
N PRO A 19 -25.71 2.42 3.69
CA PRO A 19 -25.39 3.76 3.15
C PRO A 19 -23.92 3.90 2.74
N TYR A 20 -22.99 3.31 3.49
CA TYR A 20 -21.57 3.33 3.17
C TYR A 20 -21.26 2.48 1.94
N ILE A 21 -21.87 1.30 1.84
CA ILE A 21 -21.78 0.43 0.66
C ILE A 21 -22.25 1.19 -0.59
N GLN A 22 -23.42 1.83 -0.53
CA GLN A 22 -23.97 2.59 -1.66
C GLN A 22 -23.08 3.78 -2.05
N LYS A 23 -22.49 4.47 -1.06
CA LYS A 23 -21.55 5.57 -1.30
C LYS A 23 -20.30 5.11 -2.06
N PHE A 24 -19.80 3.91 -1.77
CA PHE A 24 -18.57 3.39 -2.35
C PHE A 24 -18.76 2.41 -3.51
N SER A 25 -19.99 1.99 -3.83
CA SER A 25 -20.23 1.12 -4.98
C SER A 25 -19.76 1.77 -6.28
N GLY A 26 -19.02 1.02 -7.10
CA GLY A 26 -18.37 1.49 -8.31
C GLY A 26 -17.12 2.34 -8.08
N LYS A 27 -16.71 2.61 -6.83
CA LYS A 27 -15.52 3.42 -6.51
C LYS A 27 -14.25 2.58 -6.55
N THR A 28 -13.14 3.19 -6.95
CA THR A 28 -11.83 2.51 -7.01
C THR A 28 -11.06 2.78 -5.73
N VAL A 29 -10.57 1.71 -5.09
CA VAL A 29 -9.79 1.79 -3.85
C VAL A 29 -8.46 1.08 -4.04
N VAL A 30 -7.36 1.81 -3.98
CA VAL A 30 -6.01 1.24 -4.01
C VAL A 30 -5.57 0.98 -2.58
N ILE A 31 -5.11 -0.23 -2.30
CA ILE A 31 -4.76 -0.70 -0.96
C ILE A 31 -3.31 -1.13 -0.99
N LYS A 32 -2.44 -0.37 -0.33
CA LYS A 32 -1.10 -0.84 -0.05
C LYS A 32 -1.14 -1.77 1.15
N TYR A 33 -0.82 -3.03 0.93
CA TYR A 33 -0.71 -4.05 1.97
C TYR A 33 0.76 -4.42 2.22
N GLY A 34 1.27 -4.10 3.41
CA GLY A 34 2.67 -4.32 3.77
C GLY A 34 2.90 -4.32 5.28
N GLY A 35 4.14 -4.58 5.71
CA GLY A 35 4.52 -4.55 7.12
C GLY A 35 4.21 -5.86 7.86
N HIS A 36 4.04 -5.78 9.18
CA HIS A 36 3.76 -6.91 10.06
C HIS A 36 2.45 -7.62 9.72
N ALA A 37 1.48 -6.89 9.14
CA ALA A 37 0.22 -7.46 8.67
C ALA A 37 0.39 -8.57 7.61
N MET A 38 1.54 -8.63 6.93
CA MET A 38 1.87 -9.70 5.97
C MET A 38 2.45 -10.97 6.61
N VAL A 39 2.94 -10.86 7.84
CA VAL A 39 3.65 -11.95 8.54
C VAL A 39 2.68 -12.81 9.34
N ASP A 40 1.67 -12.19 9.96
CA ASP A 40 0.65 -12.90 10.74
C ASP A 40 -0.40 -13.53 9.80
N PRO A 41 -0.57 -14.87 9.79
CA PRO A 41 -1.57 -15.54 8.97
C PRO A 41 -3.02 -15.09 9.24
N VAL A 42 -3.36 -14.75 10.49
CA VAL A 42 -4.71 -14.31 10.86
C VAL A 42 -5.00 -12.93 10.30
N LEU A 43 -4.04 -12.00 10.41
CA LEU A 43 -4.17 -10.67 9.82
C LEU A 43 -4.19 -10.73 8.29
N LYS A 44 -3.40 -11.63 7.70
CA LYS A 44 -3.42 -11.87 6.26
C LYS A 44 -4.80 -12.32 5.79
N GLU A 45 -5.39 -13.32 6.43
CA GLU A 45 -6.74 -13.78 6.08
C GLU A 45 -7.78 -12.66 6.27
N SER A 46 -7.68 -11.89 7.36
CA SER A 46 -8.54 -10.73 7.63
C SER A 46 -8.50 -9.69 6.50
N VAL A 47 -7.31 -9.27 6.06
CA VAL A 47 -7.16 -8.32 4.94
C VAL A 47 -7.70 -8.88 3.63
N ILE A 48 -7.46 -10.17 3.34
CA ILE A 48 -8.01 -10.81 2.13
C ILE A 48 -9.54 -10.83 2.18
N MET A 49 -10.14 -11.14 3.32
CA MET A 49 -11.59 -11.11 3.51
C MET A 49 -12.17 -9.71 3.36
N ASP A 50 -11.48 -8.68 3.86
CA ASP A 50 -11.88 -7.28 3.66
C ASP A 50 -11.92 -6.93 2.17
N VAL A 51 -10.84 -7.22 1.43
CA VAL A 51 -10.74 -6.97 -0.01
C VAL A 51 -11.86 -7.67 -0.78
N LEU A 52 -12.18 -8.93 -0.41
CA LEU A 52 -13.28 -9.67 -1.02
C LEU A 52 -14.65 -9.09 -0.70
N LEU A 53 -14.86 -8.61 0.53
CA LEU A 53 -16.11 -7.95 0.89
C LEU A 53 -16.28 -6.67 0.07
N LEU A 54 -15.24 -5.84 -0.05
CA LEU A 54 -15.26 -4.64 -0.90
C LEU A 54 -15.65 -5.01 -2.33
N HIS A 55 -14.98 -6.01 -2.91
CA HIS A 55 -15.29 -6.50 -4.25
C HIS A 55 -16.75 -6.98 -4.38
N SER A 56 -17.23 -7.75 -3.42
CA SER A 56 -18.57 -8.35 -3.41
C SER A 56 -19.69 -7.30 -3.32
N VAL A 57 -19.41 -6.13 -2.73
CA VAL A 57 -20.37 -5.02 -2.63
C VAL A 57 -20.22 -3.98 -3.75
N GLY A 58 -19.41 -4.29 -4.77
CA GLY A 58 -19.27 -3.48 -5.98
C GLY A 58 -18.18 -2.40 -5.91
N ILE A 59 -17.36 -2.37 -4.86
CA ILE A 59 -16.15 -1.55 -4.82
C ILE A 59 -15.10 -2.23 -5.71
N ARG A 60 -14.22 -1.43 -6.33
CA ARG A 60 -13.16 -1.90 -7.24
C ARG A 60 -11.79 -1.84 -6.54
N PRO A 61 -11.40 -2.87 -5.75
CA PRO A 61 -10.13 -2.86 -5.05
C PRO A 61 -8.94 -3.19 -5.97
N VAL A 62 -7.83 -2.50 -5.77
CA VAL A 62 -6.51 -2.84 -6.33
C VAL A 62 -5.55 -3.02 -5.16
N LEU A 63 -4.95 -4.21 -5.04
CA LEU A 63 -4.03 -4.52 -3.95
C LEU A 63 -2.59 -4.33 -4.43
N VAL A 64 -1.79 -3.52 -3.74
CA VAL A 64 -0.36 -3.34 -4.01
C VAL A 64 0.41 -3.82 -2.79
N HIS A 65 1.33 -4.77 -2.94
CA HIS A 65 1.95 -5.40 -1.78
C HIS A 65 3.43 -5.03 -1.58
N GLY A 66 3.88 -5.12 -0.33
CA GLY A 66 5.30 -5.11 0.01
C GLY A 66 5.89 -6.51 0.10
N GLY A 67 7.08 -6.63 0.71
CA GLY A 67 7.69 -7.93 0.98
C GLY A 67 9.03 -7.89 1.72
N GLY A 68 9.36 -6.78 2.37
CA GLY A 68 10.68 -6.56 2.99
C GLY A 68 11.18 -7.71 3.89
N PRO A 69 10.37 -8.20 4.86
CA PRO A 69 10.75 -9.32 5.71
C PRO A 69 11.03 -10.62 4.96
N GLU A 70 10.24 -10.95 3.94
CA GLU A 70 10.42 -12.17 3.14
C GLU A 70 11.65 -12.08 2.23
N ILE A 71 11.92 -10.90 1.67
CA ILE A 71 13.15 -10.66 0.91
C ILE A 71 14.37 -10.84 1.83
N ASN A 72 14.36 -10.24 3.03
CA ASN A 72 15.43 -10.40 4.02
C ASN A 72 15.65 -11.87 4.38
N SER A 73 14.57 -12.61 4.61
CA SER A 73 14.60 -14.04 4.92
C SER A 73 15.27 -14.84 3.79
N MET A 74 14.92 -14.56 2.54
CA MET A 74 15.51 -15.25 1.40
C MET A 74 16.98 -14.88 1.17
N LEU A 75 17.33 -13.60 1.23
CA LEU A 75 18.71 -13.13 1.11
C LEU A 75 19.62 -13.78 2.17
N LYS A 76 19.15 -13.85 3.42
CA LYS A 76 19.87 -14.53 4.50
C LYS A 76 20.10 -16.02 4.20
N LYS A 77 19.12 -16.72 3.62
CA LYS A 77 19.26 -18.14 3.25
C LYS A 77 20.31 -18.40 2.18
N VAL A 78 20.55 -17.44 1.29
CA VAL A 78 21.57 -17.53 0.24
C VAL A 78 22.88 -16.82 0.61
N GLY A 79 23.02 -16.36 1.87
CA GLY A 79 24.24 -15.76 2.38
C GLY A 79 24.49 -14.31 1.95
N ILE A 80 23.45 -13.58 1.51
CA ILE A 80 23.55 -12.17 1.13
C ILE A 80 23.06 -11.28 2.29
N GLU A 81 23.87 -10.32 2.69
CA GLU A 81 23.51 -9.35 3.73
C GLU A 81 22.68 -8.21 3.14
N SER A 82 21.60 -7.84 3.83
CA SER A 82 20.74 -6.74 3.40
C SER A 82 21.27 -5.40 3.90
N GLN A 83 21.45 -4.45 2.98
CA GLN A 83 21.84 -3.07 3.30
C GLN A 83 20.70 -2.11 3.01
N PHE A 84 20.58 -1.06 3.83
CA PHE A 84 19.53 -0.04 3.70
C PHE A 84 20.11 1.37 3.82
N VAL A 85 19.61 2.27 2.97
CA VAL A 85 19.94 3.69 2.98
C VAL A 85 18.63 4.47 2.98
N ARG A 86 18.40 5.28 4.03
CA ARG A 86 17.14 6.04 4.25
C ARG A 86 15.86 5.21 4.04
N GLY A 87 15.87 3.96 4.51
CA GLY A 87 14.72 3.05 4.41
C GLY A 87 14.55 2.36 3.04
N LEU A 88 15.38 2.68 2.05
CA LEU A 88 15.44 1.97 0.77
C LEU A 88 16.49 0.86 0.85
N ARG A 89 16.17 -0.32 0.31
CA ARG A 89 17.11 -1.43 0.22
C ARG A 89 18.12 -1.13 -0.89
N VAL A 90 19.40 -1.09 -0.58
CA VAL A 90 20.44 -1.08 -1.61
C VAL A 90 20.33 -2.40 -2.36
N THR A 91 20.11 -2.33 -3.66
CA THR A 91 19.68 -3.46 -4.48
C THR A 91 20.67 -3.65 -5.62
N ASP A 92 21.72 -4.46 -5.44
CA ASP A 92 22.55 -4.89 -6.56
C ASP A 92 21.82 -5.89 -7.48
N ALA A 93 22.47 -6.37 -8.54
CA ALA A 93 21.84 -7.26 -9.52
C ALA A 93 21.32 -8.56 -8.89
N GLN A 94 22.11 -9.16 -7.99
CA GLN A 94 21.76 -10.42 -7.32
C GLN A 94 20.60 -10.21 -6.34
N THR A 95 20.62 -9.10 -5.61
CA THR A 95 19.55 -8.69 -4.70
C THR A 95 18.27 -8.40 -5.45
N MET A 96 18.35 -7.77 -6.64
CA MET A 96 17.19 -7.50 -7.50
C MET A 96 16.55 -8.80 -7.99
N GLU A 97 17.35 -9.76 -8.45
CA GLU A 97 16.86 -11.07 -8.90
C GLU A 97 16.07 -11.77 -7.79
N ILE A 98 16.63 -11.82 -6.58
CA ILE A 98 15.98 -12.44 -5.42
C ILE A 98 14.74 -11.67 -5.00
N ALA A 99 14.80 -10.34 -4.95
CA ALA A 99 13.65 -9.52 -4.63
C ALA A 99 12.49 -9.75 -5.63
N GLN A 100 12.79 -9.81 -6.93
CA GLN A 100 11.81 -10.14 -7.96
C GLN A 100 11.19 -11.52 -7.73
N MET A 101 12.00 -12.56 -7.53
CA MET A 101 11.51 -13.92 -7.30
C MET A 101 10.60 -14.01 -6.06
N VAL A 102 10.97 -13.34 -4.97
CA VAL A 102 10.18 -13.36 -3.73
C VAL A 102 8.87 -12.58 -3.89
N LEU A 103 8.93 -11.36 -4.45
CA LEU A 103 7.76 -10.51 -4.60
C LEU A 103 6.74 -11.12 -5.56
N LEU A 104 7.18 -11.50 -6.78
CA LEU A 104 6.29 -12.02 -7.82
C LEU A 104 5.98 -13.50 -7.59
N GLY A 105 7.01 -14.32 -7.41
CA GLY A 105 6.87 -15.78 -7.43
C GLY A 105 6.23 -16.36 -6.17
N LYS A 106 6.44 -15.73 -5.01
CA LYS A 106 5.94 -16.20 -3.72
C LYS A 106 4.80 -15.33 -3.19
N LEU A 107 5.05 -14.06 -2.93
CA LEU A 107 4.10 -13.22 -2.20
C LEU A 107 2.87 -12.86 -3.02
N ASN A 108 3.06 -12.46 -4.27
CA ASN A 108 1.97 -12.12 -5.17
C ASN A 108 1.05 -13.32 -5.43
N THR A 109 1.64 -14.46 -5.78
CA THR A 109 0.91 -15.72 -6.03
C THR A 109 0.18 -16.23 -4.79
N GLU A 110 0.75 -16.09 -3.60
CA GLU A 110 0.09 -16.43 -2.34
C GLU A 110 -1.18 -15.60 -2.12
N MET A 111 -1.11 -14.28 -2.30
CA MET A 111 -2.28 -13.39 -2.16
C MET A 111 -3.36 -13.70 -3.19
N VAL A 112 -2.95 -13.89 -4.46
CA VAL A 112 -3.86 -14.30 -5.54
C VAL A 112 -4.55 -15.62 -5.20
N SER A 113 -3.79 -16.61 -4.71
CA SER A 113 -4.34 -17.91 -4.32
C SER A 113 -5.34 -17.79 -3.16
N LEU A 114 -5.06 -16.94 -2.17
CA LEU A 114 -5.97 -16.71 -1.04
C LEU A 114 -7.27 -16.05 -1.50
N LEU A 115 -7.19 -14.97 -2.29
CA LEU A 115 -8.36 -14.30 -2.84
C LEU A 115 -9.24 -15.27 -3.65
N ASN A 116 -8.62 -16.06 -4.53
CA ASN A 116 -9.33 -17.02 -5.37
C ASN A 116 -9.95 -18.16 -4.56
N ARG A 117 -9.27 -18.65 -3.52
CA ARG A 117 -9.79 -19.70 -2.62
C ARG A 117 -11.11 -19.28 -1.95
N PHE A 118 -11.26 -17.99 -1.64
CA PHE A 118 -12.47 -17.44 -1.03
C PHE A 118 -13.50 -16.92 -2.06
N GLY A 119 -13.34 -17.27 -3.34
CA GLY A 119 -14.32 -16.97 -4.40
C GLY A 119 -14.11 -15.65 -5.14
N GLY A 120 -12.99 -14.96 -4.89
CA GLY A 120 -12.58 -13.81 -5.70
C GLY A 120 -12.07 -14.20 -7.09
N LYS A 121 -11.81 -13.20 -7.92
CA LYS A 121 -11.16 -13.34 -9.23
C LYS A 121 -9.90 -12.50 -9.28
N ALA A 122 -8.86 -12.92 -8.56
CA ALA A 122 -7.61 -12.19 -8.46
C ALA A 122 -6.67 -12.48 -9.63
N VAL A 123 -5.98 -11.43 -10.11
CA VAL A 123 -4.93 -11.51 -11.12
C VAL A 123 -3.67 -10.86 -10.57
N GLY A 124 -2.59 -11.63 -10.55
CA GLY A 124 -1.27 -11.19 -10.12
C GLY A 124 -0.52 -10.51 -11.24
N LEU A 125 0.00 -9.31 -11.00
CA LEU A 125 0.80 -8.53 -11.94
C LEU A 125 2.00 -7.90 -11.23
N SER A 126 2.97 -7.50 -12.03
CA SER A 126 4.04 -6.58 -11.70
C SER A 126 3.97 -5.35 -12.61
N GLY A 127 4.83 -4.37 -12.36
CA GLY A 127 5.00 -3.24 -13.26
C GLY A 127 5.51 -3.61 -14.66
N LYS A 128 6.10 -4.80 -14.84
CA LYS A 128 6.54 -5.29 -16.15
C LYS A 128 5.38 -5.72 -17.04
N ASP A 129 4.31 -6.22 -16.44
CA ASP A 129 3.18 -6.77 -17.18
C ASP A 129 2.44 -5.64 -17.88
N ALA A 130 2.40 -5.72 -19.22
CA ALA A 130 1.86 -4.68 -20.09
C ALA A 130 2.45 -3.27 -19.85
N GLN A 131 3.71 -3.18 -19.39
CA GLN A 131 4.38 -1.91 -19.08
C GLN A 131 3.58 -1.05 -18.07
N LEU A 132 2.94 -1.69 -17.11
CA LEU A 132 2.14 -1.02 -16.07
C LEU A 132 2.96 0.04 -15.31
N LEU A 133 4.22 -0.26 -14.96
CA LEU A 133 5.14 0.69 -14.32
C LEU A 133 6.48 0.72 -15.06
N ILE A 134 6.84 1.90 -15.57
CA ILE A 134 8.18 2.20 -16.06
C ILE A 134 8.92 3.00 -15.01
N ALA A 135 10.15 2.61 -14.71
CA ALA A 135 11.01 3.26 -13.73
C ALA A 135 12.41 3.48 -14.27
N GLY A 136 13.03 4.57 -13.82
CA GLY A 136 14.47 4.80 -13.98
C GLY A 136 15.19 4.54 -12.66
N LYS A 137 16.52 4.52 -12.70
CA LYS A 137 17.35 4.46 -11.49
C LYS A 137 17.04 5.64 -10.58
N LYS A 138 16.74 5.37 -9.31
CA LYS A 138 16.41 6.42 -8.35
C LYS A 138 17.66 7.24 -8.00
N PRO A 139 17.67 8.56 -8.24
CA PRO A 139 18.75 9.42 -7.78
C PRO A 139 18.70 9.54 -6.25
N MET A 140 19.87 9.50 -5.62
CA MET A 140 20.02 9.71 -4.18
C MET A 140 21.29 10.49 -3.93
N GLN A 141 21.17 11.55 -3.12
CA GLN A 141 22.33 12.29 -2.63
C GLN A 141 22.30 12.36 -1.11
N MET A 142 23.47 12.24 -0.49
CA MET A 142 23.65 12.31 0.96
C MET A 142 24.85 13.17 1.33
N PRO A 143 24.81 13.91 2.46
CA PRO A 143 25.95 14.67 2.93
C PRO A 143 27.09 13.73 3.34
N ASN A 144 28.29 13.97 2.82
CA ASN A 144 29.51 13.28 3.24
C ASN A 144 30.03 13.83 4.59
N SER A 145 31.20 13.35 5.04
CA SER A 145 31.81 13.79 6.30
C SER A 145 32.18 15.28 6.35
N GLN A 146 32.19 15.97 5.21
CA GLN A 146 32.47 17.40 5.07
C GLN A 146 31.18 18.23 4.87
N GLY A 147 30.01 17.57 4.84
CA GLY A 147 28.70 18.21 4.63
C GLY A 147 28.34 18.46 3.16
N GLU A 148 29.15 17.98 2.21
CA GLU A 148 28.88 18.11 0.77
C GLU A 148 27.95 16.98 0.30
N MET A 149 27.01 17.29 -0.60
CA MET A 149 26.08 16.30 -1.13
C MET A 149 26.78 15.40 -2.16
N GLU A 150 26.91 14.11 -1.84
CA GLU A 150 27.51 13.08 -2.69
C GLU A 150 26.45 12.11 -3.20
N GLU A 151 26.60 11.66 -4.45
CA GLU A 151 25.71 10.65 -5.03
C GLU A 151 25.91 9.29 -4.37
N VAL A 152 24.79 8.66 -4.00
CA VAL A 152 24.77 7.32 -3.43
C VAL A 152 24.14 6.38 -4.44
N ASP A 153 24.91 5.38 -4.88
CA ASP A 153 24.39 4.34 -5.75
C ASP A 153 23.54 3.33 -4.95
N LEU A 154 22.23 3.35 -5.18
CA LEU A 154 21.29 2.39 -4.60
C LEU A 154 21.16 1.09 -5.42
N GLY A 155 21.84 1.00 -6.56
CA GLY A 155 21.72 -0.08 -7.54
C GLY A 155 20.40 -0.01 -8.31
N TYR A 156 19.70 -1.13 -8.41
CA TYR A 156 18.42 -1.32 -9.08
C TYR A 156 17.22 -0.86 -8.23
N VAL A 157 17.36 0.25 -7.49
CA VAL A 157 16.22 0.92 -6.86
C VAL A 157 15.60 1.88 -7.87
N GLY A 158 14.29 1.78 -8.05
CA GLY A 158 13.55 2.51 -9.08
C GLY A 158 12.83 3.74 -8.57
N GLU A 159 12.75 4.75 -9.44
CA GLU A 159 11.80 5.85 -9.38
C GLU A 159 10.83 5.74 -10.55
N ILE A 160 9.53 5.68 -10.26
CA ILE A 160 8.49 5.54 -11.29
C ILE A 160 8.47 6.79 -12.16
N GLN A 161 8.66 6.61 -13.45
CA GLN A 161 8.61 7.66 -14.46
C GLN A 161 7.23 7.73 -15.12
N SER A 162 6.57 6.58 -15.34
CA SER A 162 5.23 6.52 -15.90
C SER A 162 4.45 5.30 -15.42
N VAL A 163 3.11 5.41 -15.47
CA VAL A 163 2.15 4.36 -15.14
C VAL A 163 1.13 4.25 -16.26
N THR A 164 0.94 3.03 -16.79
CA THR A 164 -0.01 2.72 -17.87
C THR A 164 -1.15 1.86 -17.31
N PRO A 165 -2.29 2.45 -16.92
CA PRO A 165 -3.31 1.75 -16.14
C PRO A 165 -4.26 0.88 -16.98
N ASP A 166 -4.17 0.86 -18.31
CA ASP A 166 -5.12 0.20 -19.22
C ASP A 166 -5.41 -1.27 -18.85
N ILE A 167 -4.38 -2.01 -18.44
CA ILE A 167 -4.53 -3.41 -17.99
C ILE A 167 -5.34 -3.48 -16.69
N LEU A 168 -5.14 -2.55 -15.76
CA LEU A 168 -5.90 -2.49 -14.51
C LEU A 168 -7.34 -2.09 -14.78
N GLU A 169 -7.58 -1.09 -15.63
CA GLU A 169 -8.92 -0.66 -16.01
C GLU A 169 -9.72 -1.79 -16.67
N THR A 170 -9.07 -2.55 -17.57
CA THR A 170 -9.65 -3.73 -18.22
C THR A 170 -10.04 -4.79 -17.19
N LEU A 171 -9.12 -5.14 -16.28
CA LEU A 171 -9.37 -6.15 -15.25
C LEU A 171 -10.48 -5.72 -14.30
N LEU A 172 -10.44 -4.48 -13.80
CA LEU A 172 -11.48 -3.93 -12.92
C LEU A 172 -12.84 -3.89 -13.62
N GLY A 173 -12.90 -3.53 -14.90
CA GLY A 173 -14.12 -3.51 -15.69
C GLY A 173 -14.76 -4.89 -15.90
N GLN A 174 -13.96 -5.97 -15.83
CA GLN A 174 -14.41 -7.35 -15.93
C GLN A 174 -14.62 -8.02 -14.55
N GLY A 175 -14.49 -7.25 -13.47
CA GLY A 175 -14.69 -7.75 -12.10
C GLY A 175 -13.55 -8.63 -11.59
N TYR A 176 -12.32 -8.41 -12.05
CA TYR A 176 -11.12 -8.99 -11.44
C TYR A 176 -10.58 -8.08 -10.31
N ILE A 177 -9.79 -8.67 -9.42
CA ILE A 177 -9.07 -7.99 -8.33
C ILE A 177 -7.57 -7.99 -8.68
N PRO A 178 -7.00 -6.87 -9.15
CA PRO A 178 -5.57 -6.80 -9.45
C PRO A 178 -4.73 -6.84 -8.17
N VAL A 179 -3.68 -7.66 -8.17
CA VAL A 179 -2.69 -7.76 -7.09
C VAL A 179 -1.30 -7.45 -7.65
N ILE A 180 -0.70 -6.35 -7.23
CA ILE A 180 0.46 -5.74 -7.88
C ILE A 180 1.71 -5.86 -7.01
N SER A 181 2.76 -6.46 -7.55
CA SER A 181 4.13 -6.40 -7.02
C SER A 181 4.84 -5.11 -7.45
N PRO A 182 5.58 -4.43 -6.56
CA PRO A 182 6.24 -3.15 -6.83
C PRO A 182 7.61 -3.37 -7.51
N VAL A 183 7.60 -4.13 -8.60
CA VAL A 183 8.74 -4.36 -9.48
C VAL A 183 8.41 -3.74 -10.83
N ALA A 184 9.22 -2.78 -11.26
CA ALA A 184 9.00 -2.02 -12.49
C ALA A 184 10.01 -2.42 -13.59
N SER A 185 9.66 -2.13 -14.84
CA SER A 185 10.59 -2.24 -15.97
C SER A 185 11.36 -0.93 -16.14
N GLY A 186 12.62 -1.02 -16.55
CA GLY A 186 13.32 0.10 -17.20
C GLY A 186 12.91 0.23 -18.67
N GLU A 187 13.27 1.35 -19.29
CA GLU A 187 13.01 1.60 -20.72
C GLU A 187 13.78 0.62 -21.62
N GLU A 188 14.97 0.14 -21.19
CA GLU A 188 15.79 -0.82 -21.95
C GLU A 188 15.58 -2.28 -21.47
N GLY A 189 14.58 -2.52 -20.61
CA GLY A 189 14.23 -3.84 -20.09
C GLY A 189 14.88 -4.19 -18.75
N GLU A 190 15.50 -3.23 -18.07
CA GLU A 190 16.01 -3.40 -16.71
C GLU A 190 14.86 -3.71 -15.74
N THR A 191 15.24 -4.14 -14.54
CA THR A 191 14.30 -4.41 -13.46
C THR A 191 14.63 -3.53 -12.29
N TYR A 192 13.62 -2.82 -11.78
CA TYR A 192 13.79 -1.97 -10.63
C TYR A 192 12.89 -2.37 -9.46
N ASN A 193 13.47 -2.37 -8.27
CA ASN A 193 12.78 -2.52 -7.00
C ASN A 193 12.22 -1.15 -6.59
N VAL A 194 10.91 -1.02 -6.54
CA VAL A 194 10.23 0.24 -6.23
C VAL A 194 9.64 0.18 -4.82
N ASN A 195 9.61 1.32 -4.13
CA ASN A 195 8.92 1.41 -2.85
C ASN A 195 7.42 1.13 -3.05
N ALA A 196 6.87 0.20 -2.27
CA ALA A 196 5.47 -0.23 -2.39
C ALA A 196 4.45 0.89 -2.08
N ASP A 197 4.75 1.81 -1.17
CA ASP A 197 3.88 2.95 -0.89
C ASP A 197 3.86 3.89 -2.11
N THR A 198 5.03 4.20 -2.68
CA THR A 198 5.16 4.99 -3.91
C THR A 198 4.44 4.34 -5.10
N ALA A 199 4.59 3.03 -5.28
CA ALA A 199 3.90 2.29 -6.34
C ALA A 199 2.37 2.37 -6.16
N ALA A 200 1.87 2.17 -4.94
CA ALA A 200 0.45 2.31 -4.65
C ALA A 200 -0.06 3.73 -4.90
N GLY A 201 0.72 4.75 -4.50
CA GLY A 201 0.45 6.15 -4.80
C GLY A 201 0.30 6.40 -6.30
N LYS A 202 1.32 6.06 -7.10
CA LYS A 202 1.31 6.28 -8.55
C LYS A 202 0.23 5.49 -9.29
N ILE A 203 -0.08 4.28 -8.84
CA ILE A 203 -1.22 3.50 -9.36
C ILE A 203 -2.55 4.19 -9.03
N ALA A 204 -2.70 4.71 -7.80
CA ALA A 204 -3.91 5.44 -7.40
C ALA A 204 -4.09 6.73 -8.19
N GLU A 205 -3.01 7.48 -8.44
CA GLU A 205 -3.01 8.67 -9.29
C GLU A 205 -3.46 8.33 -10.72
N ALA A 206 -2.83 7.32 -11.34
CA ALA A 206 -3.15 6.90 -12.71
C ALA A 206 -4.60 6.43 -12.87
N LEU A 207 -5.13 5.74 -11.86
CA LEU A 207 -6.53 5.27 -11.84
C LEU A 207 -7.53 6.33 -11.37
N ARG A 208 -7.06 7.52 -10.95
CA ARG A 208 -7.87 8.55 -10.26
C ARG A 208 -8.72 7.95 -9.15
N ALA A 209 -8.09 7.13 -8.31
CA ALA A 209 -8.78 6.35 -7.29
C ALA A 209 -9.51 7.26 -6.30
N ASP A 210 -10.68 6.83 -5.84
CA ASP A 210 -11.44 7.57 -4.83
C ASP A 210 -10.76 7.52 -3.46
N LYS A 211 -10.02 6.43 -3.19
CA LYS A 211 -9.23 6.24 -1.96
C LYS A 211 -7.92 5.50 -2.21
N LEU A 212 -6.89 5.93 -1.50
CA LEU A 212 -5.64 5.18 -1.29
C LEU A 212 -5.54 4.82 0.20
N LEU A 213 -5.45 3.53 0.52
CA LEU A 213 -5.26 3.03 1.88
C LEU A 213 -3.84 2.51 2.04
N LEU A 214 -3.08 3.09 2.97
CA LEU A 214 -1.71 2.70 3.32
C LEU A 214 -1.73 1.93 4.64
N LEU A 215 -1.72 0.60 4.58
CA LEU A 215 -1.62 -0.24 5.77
C LEU A 215 -0.17 -0.24 6.30
N THR A 216 -0.01 0.12 7.56
CA THR A 216 1.29 0.28 8.22
C THR A 216 1.29 -0.34 9.63
N ASP A 217 2.44 -0.33 10.30
CA ASP A 217 2.62 -0.92 11.63
C ASP A 217 2.41 0.08 12.78
N VAL A 218 1.71 1.19 12.52
CA VAL A 218 1.40 2.25 13.47
C VAL A 218 -0.07 2.67 13.34
N SER A 219 -0.64 3.25 14.39
CA SER A 219 -2.05 3.66 14.44
C SER A 219 -2.41 4.76 13.45
N GLY A 220 -1.41 5.53 12.99
CA GLY A 220 -1.58 6.71 12.15
C GLY A 220 -0.52 7.73 12.51
N ILE A 221 -0.85 9.00 12.38
CA ILE A 221 0.00 10.12 12.79
C ILE A 221 -0.45 10.59 14.18
N LEU A 222 0.45 10.49 15.15
CA LEU A 222 0.26 10.97 16.50
C LEU A 222 0.85 12.38 16.63
N ARG A 223 0.14 13.29 17.30
CA ARG A 223 0.67 14.62 17.63
C ARG A 223 1.84 14.52 18.61
N ASP A 224 1.77 13.56 19.54
CA ASP A 224 2.83 13.18 20.45
C ASP A 224 3.01 11.66 20.37
N VAL A 225 4.18 11.20 19.90
CA VAL A 225 4.49 9.77 19.74
C VAL A 225 4.45 8.98 21.06
N SER A 226 4.53 9.66 22.20
CA SER A 226 4.43 9.05 23.53
C SER A 226 2.99 8.89 24.01
N ASP A 227 2.04 9.60 23.39
CA ASP A 227 0.61 9.57 23.72
C ASP A 227 -0.19 8.92 22.58
N LYS A 228 -0.72 7.72 22.85
CA LYS A 228 -1.52 6.97 21.87
C LYS A 228 -2.88 7.62 21.57
N ASP A 229 -3.40 8.43 22.49
CA ASP A 229 -4.67 9.12 22.33
C ASP A 229 -4.51 10.42 21.52
N SER A 230 -3.27 10.79 21.18
CA SER A 230 -2.94 11.99 20.38
C SER A 230 -3.09 11.80 18.86
N LEU A 231 -3.81 10.77 18.43
CA LEU A 231 -4.04 10.47 17.01
C LEU A 231 -4.69 11.67 16.30
N ILE A 232 -4.05 12.10 15.22
CA ILE A 232 -4.59 13.11 14.32
C ILE A 232 -5.45 12.38 13.29
N SER A 233 -6.78 12.38 13.49
CA SER A 233 -7.72 11.66 12.62
C SER A 233 -7.80 12.25 11.21
N THR A 234 -7.54 13.55 11.05
CA THR A 234 -7.59 14.20 9.73
C THR A 234 -6.53 15.27 9.61
N ILE A 235 -5.86 15.30 8.45
CA ILE A 235 -4.88 16.30 8.06
C ILE A 235 -5.29 16.87 6.70
N SER A 236 -5.47 18.19 6.63
CA SER A 236 -5.58 18.88 5.34
C SER A 236 -4.21 19.14 4.75
N ARG A 237 -4.14 19.31 3.42
CA ARG A 237 -2.87 19.59 2.73
C ARG A 237 -2.10 20.78 3.33
N GLY A 238 -2.81 21.85 3.72
CA GLY A 238 -2.23 23.06 4.29
C GLY A 238 -1.60 22.88 5.69
N GLU A 239 -1.95 21.81 6.41
CA GLU A 239 -1.39 21.52 7.73
C GLU A 239 -0.09 20.73 7.67
N VAL A 240 0.24 20.11 6.52
CA VAL A 240 1.38 19.20 6.39
C VAL A 240 2.70 19.91 6.68
N ASP A 241 2.96 21.05 6.03
CA ASP A 241 4.23 21.78 6.18
C ASP A 241 4.43 22.26 7.61
N GLN A 242 3.35 22.65 8.29
CA GLN A 242 3.37 23.01 9.70
C GLN A 242 3.74 21.81 10.57
N LEU A 243 3.13 20.64 10.36
CA LEU A 243 3.40 19.43 11.13
C LEU A 243 4.83 18.90 10.90
N VAL A 244 5.37 19.06 9.69
CA VAL A 244 6.79 18.79 9.41
C VAL A 244 7.67 19.77 10.19
N GLY A 245 7.39 21.08 10.14
CA GLY A 245 8.15 22.10 10.88
C GLY A 245 8.12 21.93 12.41
N GLN A 246 7.05 21.32 12.94
CA GLN A 246 6.91 20.97 14.35
C GLN A 246 7.64 19.68 14.74
N GLY A 247 8.19 18.93 13.78
CA GLY A 247 8.84 17.64 14.02
C GLY A 247 7.90 16.48 14.32
N VAL A 248 6.57 16.68 14.19
CA VAL A 248 5.55 15.64 14.38
C VAL A 248 5.70 14.55 13.32
N LEU A 249 6.01 14.96 12.09
CA LEU A 249 6.23 14.06 10.96
C LEU A 249 7.73 13.84 10.78
N SER A 250 8.20 12.64 11.12
CA SER A 250 9.63 12.31 11.07
C SER A 250 9.91 10.87 10.63
N GLY A 251 11.17 10.60 10.28
CA GLY A 251 11.66 9.26 9.93
C GLY A 251 10.89 8.61 8.79
N GLY A 252 10.49 7.35 8.96
CA GLY A 252 9.75 6.58 7.96
C GLY A 252 8.33 7.06 7.68
N MET A 253 7.80 8.02 8.45
CA MET A 253 6.49 8.62 8.17
C MET A 253 6.55 9.68 7.07
N LEU A 254 7.69 10.36 6.90
CA LEU A 254 7.85 11.41 5.89
C LEU A 254 7.56 10.88 4.46
N PRO A 255 8.14 9.76 4.00
CA PRO A 255 7.83 9.22 2.67
C PRO A 255 6.34 8.86 2.49
N LYS A 256 5.64 8.46 3.56
CA LYS A 256 4.20 8.16 3.51
C LYS A 256 3.36 9.42 3.36
N VAL A 257 3.73 10.47 4.09
CA VAL A 257 3.10 11.78 3.99
C VAL A 257 3.33 12.37 2.60
N GLU A 258 4.56 12.33 2.10
CA GLU A 258 4.91 12.79 0.75
C GLU A 258 4.11 12.04 -0.31
N CYS A 259 3.99 10.71 -0.18
CA CYS A 259 3.13 9.90 -1.04
C CYS A 259 1.66 10.31 -0.94
N ALA A 260 1.13 10.55 0.26
CA ALA A 260 -0.26 10.93 0.47
C ALA A 260 -0.57 12.30 -0.15
N VAL A 261 0.31 13.26 0.08
CA VAL A 261 0.25 14.60 -0.52
C VAL A 261 0.29 14.54 -2.03
N SER A 262 1.27 13.83 -2.59
CA SER A 262 1.43 13.72 -4.04
C SER A 262 0.21 13.06 -4.68
N ALA A 263 -0.33 12.00 -4.07
CA ALA A 263 -1.53 11.33 -4.56
C ALA A 263 -2.76 12.26 -4.58
N LEU A 264 -2.98 13.06 -3.52
CA LEU A 264 -4.06 14.04 -3.47
C LEU A 264 -3.93 15.12 -4.55
N GLU A 265 -2.73 15.68 -4.70
CA GLU A 265 -2.43 16.73 -5.69
C GLU A 265 -2.66 16.22 -7.13
N ASN A 266 -2.51 14.92 -7.35
CA ASN A 266 -2.70 14.26 -8.65
C ASN A 266 -4.07 13.56 -8.78
N GLY A 267 -5.06 13.96 -7.97
CA GLY A 267 -6.47 13.63 -8.21
C GLY A 267 -7.02 12.42 -7.46
N VAL A 268 -6.29 11.84 -6.52
CA VAL A 268 -6.83 10.84 -5.59
C VAL A 268 -7.78 11.52 -4.60
N GLY A 269 -8.96 10.93 -4.36
CA GLY A 269 -10.01 11.58 -3.56
C GLY A 269 -9.68 11.75 -2.07
N SER A 270 -9.08 10.73 -1.45
CA SER A 270 -8.54 10.81 -0.08
C SER A 270 -7.46 9.75 0.14
N VAL A 271 -6.51 10.00 1.04
CA VAL A 271 -5.47 9.04 1.42
C VAL A 271 -5.57 8.72 2.90
N HIS A 272 -5.39 7.46 3.25
CA HIS A 272 -5.60 6.97 4.61
C HIS A 272 -4.39 6.20 5.09
N ILE A 273 -3.80 6.59 6.21
CA ILE A 273 -2.76 5.81 6.88
C ILE A 273 -3.42 5.06 8.04
N LEU A 274 -3.43 3.73 7.95
CA LEU A 274 -4.18 2.84 8.85
C LEU A 274 -3.27 1.82 9.53
N ASP A 275 -3.64 1.42 10.75
CA ASP A 275 -2.99 0.31 11.45
C ASP A 275 -3.35 -1.03 10.81
N GLY A 276 -2.42 -1.60 10.05
CA GLY A 276 -2.58 -2.93 9.46
C GLY A 276 -2.56 -4.06 10.48
N ARG A 277 -2.24 -3.79 11.75
CA ARG A 277 -2.26 -4.81 12.83
C ARG A 277 -3.65 -5.00 13.42
N LEU A 278 -4.59 -4.12 13.11
CA LEU A 278 -5.98 -4.23 13.52
C LEU A 278 -6.73 -5.13 12.54
N SER A 279 -7.40 -6.17 13.04
CA SER A 279 -8.28 -7.00 12.20
C SER A 279 -9.41 -6.15 11.62
N HIS A 280 -9.70 -6.34 10.35
CA HIS A 280 -10.73 -5.61 9.61
C HIS A 280 -10.52 -4.10 9.51
N ALA A 281 -9.25 -3.64 9.54
CA ALA A 281 -8.91 -2.22 9.46
C ALA A 281 -9.54 -1.52 8.24
N ILE A 282 -9.58 -2.20 7.09
CA ILE A 282 -10.13 -1.62 5.85
C ILE A 282 -11.65 -1.40 6.00
N LEU A 283 -12.37 -2.37 6.56
CA LEU A 283 -13.82 -2.28 6.74
C LEU A 283 -14.18 -1.25 7.81
N LEU A 284 -13.41 -1.19 8.89
CA LEU A 284 -13.60 -0.19 9.93
C LEU A 284 -13.43 1.23 9.37
N GLU A 285 -12.43 1.46 8.53
CA GLU A 285 -12.24 2.77 7.91
C GLU A 285 -13.35 3.13 6.90
N LEU A 286 -13.81 2.17 6.09
CA LEU A 286 -14.76 2.47 5.01
C LEU A 286 -16.23 2.47 5.45
N PHE A 287 -16.59 1.67 6.46
CA PHE A 287 -17.98 1.43 6.87
C PHE A 287 -18.30 1.92 8.28
N THR A 288 -17.47 2.80 8.86
CA THR A 288 -17.77 3.48 10.12
C THR A 288 -17.38 4.96 10.07
N ASP A 289 -18.01 5.79 10.91
CA ASP A 289 -17.71 7.23 11.01
C ASP A 289 -16.49 7.56 11.89
N GLY A 290 -15.97 6.57 12.63
CA GLY A 290 -14.96 6.80 13.67
C GLY A 290 -13.59 7.20 13.14
N GLY A 291 -13.22 6.72 11.94
CA GLY A 291 -11.87 6.83 11.38
C GLY A 291 -10.84 6.16 12.29
N ILE A 292 -10.22 5.06 11.86
CA ILE A 292 -9.31 4.28 12.72
C ILE A 292 -7.83 4.67 12.59
N GLY A 293 -7.56 5.69 11.78
CA GLY A 293 -6.21 6.19 11.52
C GLY A 293 -6.23 7.65 11.07
N THR A 294 -5.29 8.03 10.21
CA THR A 294 -5.16 9.41 9.73
C THR A 294 -5.60 9.53 8.29
N MET A 295 -6.64 10.33 8.05
CA MET A 295 -7.13 10.70 6.72
C MET A 295 -6.48 12.00 6.24
N PHE A 296 -5.89 11.97 5.06
CA PHE A 296 -5.48 13.15 4.29
C PHE A 296 -6.56 13.52 3.30
N ARG A 297 -6.86 14.82 3.24
CA ARG A 297 -7.80 15.43 2.28
C ARG A 297 -7.21 16.67 1.64
N SER A 298 -7.64 16.93 0.41
CA SER A 298 -7.40 18.19 -0.31
C SER A 298 -7.94 19.37 0.47
#